data_AF-A0A5E7C4J2-F1
#
_entry.id   AF-A0A5E7C4J2-F1
#
_cell.length_a   1.000
_cell.length_b   1.000
_cell.length_c   1.000
_cell.angle_alpha   90.00
_cell.angle_beta   90.00
_cell.angle_gamma   90.00
#
_symmetry.space_group_name_H-M   'P 1'
#
loop_
_entity.id
_entity.type
_entity.pdbx_description
1 polymer ?
#
loop_
_entity_poly.entity_id
_entity_poly.type
_entity_poly.pdbx_seq_one_letter_code
_entity_poly.pdbx_strand_id
1 'polypeptide(L)' 'MADVKVPPPMNPQDIVKLLVALRRALKARVA' A
#
# COMPACT_ATOMS: atom_id res chain seq x y z
N MET A 1 6.33 26.27 -4.26
CA MET A 1 6.58 24.87 -4.66
C MET A 1 6.05 24.02 -3.51
N ALA A 2 5.10 23.11 -3.74
CA ALA A 2 4.57 22.29 -2.66
C ALA A 2 5.74 21.51 -2.04
N ASP A 3 5.92 21.66 -0.73
CA ASP A 3 6.89 20.93 0.06
C ASP A 3 6.56 19.44 -0.07
N VAL A 4 7.14 18.77 -1.08
CA VAL A 4 7.01 17.33 -1.25
C VAL A 4 7.87 16.72 -0.14
N LYS A 5 7.28 16.61 1.05
CA LYS A 5 7.75 15.73 2.10
C LYS A 5 7.73 14.32 1.51
N VAL A 6 8.86 13.90 0.95
CA VAL A 6 9.06 12.53 0.51
C VAL A 6 8.82 11.66 1.73
N PRO A 7 7.81 10.77 1.70
CA PRO A 7 7.57 9.87 2.81
C PRO A 7 8.85 9.09 3.09
N PRO A 8 9.25 8.92 4.35
CA PRO A 8 10.42 8.12 4.68
C PRO A 8 10.32 6.76 3.98
N PRO A 9 11.44 6.23 3.46
CA PRO A 9 11.44 5.06 2.60
C PRO A 9 10.69 3.93 3.29
N MET A 10 9.51 3.61 2.75
CA MET A 10 8.66 2.57 3.27
C MET A 10 9.34 1.23 3.00
N ASN A 11 9.45 0.37 4.01
CA ASN A 11 10.08 -0.93 3.85
C ASN A 11 9.36 -1.69 2.71
N PRO A 12 10.09 -2.24 1.72
CA PRO A 12 9.50 -3.00 0.64
C PRO A 12 8.53 -4.09 1.13
N GLN A 13 8.77 -4.66 2.30
CA GLN A 13 7.89 -5.66 2.91
C GLN A 13 6.51 -5.09 3.30
N ASP A 14 6.45 -3.85 3.79
CA ASP A 14 5.19 -3.23 4.19
C ASP A 14 4.37 -2.81 2.97
N ILE A 15 5.02 -2.44 1.86
CA ILE A 15 4.34 -2.24 0.57
C ILE A 15 3.68 -3.55 0.13
N VAL A 16 4.41 -4.66 0.18
CA VAL A 16 3.88 -5.98 -0.20
C VAL A 16 2.71 -6.39 0.69
N LYS A 17 2.79 -6.15 2.01
CA LYS A 17 1.66 -6.43 2.93
C LYS A 17 0.41 -5.63 2.56
N LEU A 18 0.55 -4.35 2.24
CA LEU A 18 -0.57 -3.51 1.81
C LEU A 18 -1.19 -4.02 0.50
N LEU A 19 -0.37 -4.39 -0.48
CA LEU A 19 -0.84 -4.94 -1.76
C LEU A 19 -1.57 -6.29 -1.57
N VAL A 20 -1.06 -7.15 -0.70
CA VAL A 20 -1.71 -8.43 -0.36
C VAL A 20 -3.03 -8.19 0.38
N ALA A 21 -3.08 -7.26 1.32
CA ALA A 21 -4.30 -6.88 2.03
C ALA A 21 -5.35 -6.32 1.07
N LEU A 22 -4.95 -5.43 0.17
CA LEU A 22 -5.81 -4.87 -0.87
C LEU A 22 -6.35 -5.97 -1.80
N ARG A 23 -5.49 -6.87 -2.28
CA ARG A 23 -5.92 -8.01 -3.11
C ARG A 23 -6.94 -8.88 -2.38
N ARG A 24 -6.75 -9.15 -1.09
CA ARG A 24 -7.70 -9.94 -0.28
C ARG A 24 -9.03 -9.21 -0.14
N ALA A 25 -9.01 -7.91 0.16
CA ALA A 25 -10.21 -7.10 0.29
C ALA A 25 -10.99 -7.03 -1.02
N LEU A 26 -10.31 -6.84 -2.15
CA LEU A 26 -10.93 -6.84 -3.47
C LEU A 26 -11.53 -8.20 -3.82
N LYS A 27 -10.80 -9.29 -3.56
CA LYS A 27 -11.33 -10.65 -3.77
C LYS A 27 -12.56 -10.94 -2.89
N ALA A 28 -12.57 -10.46 -1.65
CA ALA A 28 -13.70 -10.60 -0.75
C ALA A 28 -14.92 -9.75 -1.16
N ARG A 29 -14.71 -8.63 -1.85
CA ARG A 29 -15.80 -7.78 -2.37
C ARG A 29 -16.37 -8.22 -3.71
N VAL A 30 -15.63 -9.03 -4.48
CA VAL A 30 -16.08 -9.58 -5.77
C VAL A 30 -16.85 -10.90 -5.58
N ALA A 31 -16.83 -11.48 -4.38
CA ALA A 31 -17.58 -12.68 -4.00
C ALA A 31 -19.03 -12.34 -3.60
#